data_AF-S7NG91-F1
#
_entry.id   AF-S7NG91-F1
#
_cell.length_a   1.000
_cell.length_b   1.000
_cell.length_c   1.000
_cell.angle_alpha   90.00
_cell.angle_beta   90.00
_cell.angle_gamma   90.00
#
_symmetry.space_group_name_H-M   'P 1'
#
loop_
_entity.id
_entity.type
_entity.pdbx_description
1 polymer ?
#
loop_
_entity_poly.entity_id
_entity_poly.type
_entity_poly.pdbx_seq_one_letter_code
_entity_poly.pdbx_strand_id
1 'polypeptide(L)'
;MSRTEAIILLQTAERARQGRLRATFIREIRREEERDRKMRESGWHRLNPNQAAITIQKVWKGYLQRKHTQYERQAEMEFIGMIPLPGPVEHESVANLRKDVRRFRQIEKEEEFQLAISKTQDALRETEGPDIKEKMKEQIRQWFIECHALTGRFPNYPDESLGGSNQIFSDKTPEQVKMELENPVQESTKKEDKNKEKEKEKKKAKEDKTKKSEADTMLKALPSKFIPLINAGHEEYKNVWKNRPDRLYPDQSFDPKALRAEKRNELEQEIRKQVDELMRQELKNLRLAVDREEERPFKAPKAR
;
A
#
# COMPACT_ATOMS: atom_id res chain seq x y z
N MET A 1 45.34 39.40 -28.38
CA MET A 1 44.74 40.07 -29.55
C MET A 1 44.37 41.48 -29.15
N SER A 2 44.79 42.47 -29.94
CA SER A 2 44.37 43.86 -29.71
C SER A 2 42.91 44.06 -30.12
N ARG A 3 42.23 45.05 -29.53
CA ARG A 3 40.81 45.34 -29.83
C ARG A 3 40.59 45.65 -31.32
N THR A 4 41.56 46.29 -31.96
CA THR A 4 41.55 46.63 -33.38
C THR A 4 41.68 45.38 -34.27
N GLU A 5 42.58 44.45 -33.92
CA GLU A 5 42.69 43.15 -34.61
C GLU A 5 41.38 42.36 -34.56
N ALA A 6 40.72 42.32 -33.40
CA ALA A 6 39.45 41.61 -33.23
C ALA A 6 38.32 42.21 -34.11
N ILE A 7 38.26 43.54 -34.22
CA ILE A 7 37.28 44.24 -35.06
C ILE A 7 37.54 43.96 -36.55
N ILE A 8 38.81 44.00 -36.98
CA ILE A 8 39.18 43.72 -38.38
C ILE A 8 38.81 42.28 -38.75
N LEU A 9 39.07 41.32 -37.86
CA LEU A 9 38.76 39.91 -38.07
C LEU A 9 37.24 39.70 -38.22
N LEU A 10 36.44 40.32 -37.34
CA LEU A 10 34.97 40.25 -37.40
C LEU A 10 34.44 40.84 -38.71
N GLN A 11 34.89 42.03 -39.09
CA GLN A 11 34.45 42.67 -40.33
C GLN A 11 34.86 41.88 -41.58
N THR A 12 36.05 41.30 -41.58
CA THR A 12 36.55 40.48 -42.69
C THR A 12 35.73 39.21 -42.83
N ALA A 13 35.42 38.54 -41.72
CA ALA A 13 34.55 37.36 -41.71
C ALA A 13 33.12 37.70 -42.19
N GLU A 14 32.54 38.81 -41.75
CA GLU A 14 31.18 39.22 -42.15
C GLU A 14 31.12 39.62 -43.63
N ARG A 15 32.12 40.36 -44.15
CA ARG A 15 32.21 40.65 -45.59
C ARG A 15 32.36 39.37 -46.41
N ALA A 16 33.15 38.41 -45.95
CA ALA A 16 33.30 37.12 -46.62
C ALA A 16 31.99 36.31 -46.60
N ARG A 17 31.25 36.32 -45.48
CA ARG A 17 29.93 35.68 -45.37
C ARG A 17 28.92 36.29 -46.33
N GLN A 18 28.83 37.62 -46.36
CA GLN A 18 27.94 38.34 -47.27
C GLN A 18 28.32 38.13 -48.74
N GLY A 19 29.62 38.12 -49.06
CA GLY A 19 30.12 37.82 -50.40
C GLY A 19 29.74 36.43 -50.86
N ARG A 20 29.87 35.41 -50.00
CA ARG A 20 29.41 34.04 -50.29
C ARG A 20 27.91 33.99 -50.53
N LEU A 21 27.11 34.64 -49.68
CA LEU A 21 25.65 34.65 -49.80
C LEU A 21 25.18 35.31 -51.11
N ARG A 22 25.79 36.44 -51.48
CA ARG A 22 25.50 37.11 -52.76
C ARG A 22 25.94 36.25 -53.94
N ALA A 23 27.11 35.62 -53.86
CA ALA A 23 27.59 34.74 -54.92
C ALA A 23 26.69 33.51 -55.11
N THR A 24 26.20 32.90 -54.02
CA THR A 24 25.25 31.78 -54.11
C THR A 24 23.94 32.22 -54.76
N PHE A 25 23.41 33.38 -54.37
CA PHE A 25 22.18 33.93 -54.92
C PHE A 25 22.30 34.24 -56.42
N ILE A 26 23.36 34.95 -56.83
CA ILE A 26 23.62 35.25 -58.26
C ILE A 26 23.85 33.97 -59.07
N ARG A 27 24.52 32.96 -58.49
CA ARG A 27 24.70 31.66 -59.16
C ARG A 27 23.39 30.95 -59.38
N GLU A 28 22.44 31.07 -58.46
CA GLU A 28 21.12 30.48 -58.59
C GLU A 28 20.29 31.17 -59.67
N ILE A 29 20.28 32.52 -59.68
CA ILE A 29 19.65 33.32 -60.73
C ILE A 29 20.21 32.95 -62.11
N ARG A 30 21.55 32.94 -62.27
CA ARG A 30 22.17 32.58 -63.56
C ARG A 30 21.81 31.16 -64.00
N ARG A 31 21.71 30.22 -63.05
CA ARG A 31 21.33 28.83 -63.36
C ARG A 31 19.88 28.76 -63.82
N GLU A 32 19.00 29.57 -63.25
CA GLU A 32 17.60 29.67 -63.65
C GLU A 32 17.46 30.35 -65.02
N GLU A 33 18.14 31.48 -65.25
CA GLU A 33 18.22 32.14 -66.55
C GLU A 33 18.76 31.20 -67.65
N GLU A 34 19.77 30.37 -67.34
CA GLU A 34 20.27 29.35 -68.26
C GLU A 34 19.24 28.26 -68.55
N ARG A 35 18.45 27.83 -67.56
CA ARG A 35 17.35 26.88 -67.78
C ARG A 35 16.27 27.52 -68.66
N ASP A 36 15.88 28.75 -68.37
CA ASP A 36 14.88 29.49 -69.15
C ASP A 36 15.33 29.75 -70.57
N ARG A 37 16.61 30.08 -70.78
CA ARG A 37 17.20 30.22 -72.11
C ARG A 37 17.17 28.89 -72.85
N LYS A 38 17.58 27.79 -72.20
CA LYS A 38 17.51 26.44 -72.80
C LYS A 38 16.08 26.03 -73.13
N MET A 39 15.10 26.35 -72.29
CA MET A 39 13.68 26.09 -72.54
C MET A 39 13.16 26.88 -73.74
N ARG A 40 13.61 28.12 -73.93
CA ARG A 40 13.29 28.95 -75.10
C ARG A 40 13.96 28.45 -76.38
N GLU A 41 15.25 28.11 -76.32
CA GLU A 41 16.05 27.63 -77.46
C GLU A 41 15.68 26.22 -77.92
N SER A 42 15.32 25.33 -77.00
CA SER A 42 15.00 23.93 -77.34
C SER A 42 13.61 23.74 -77.94
N GLY A 43 12.76 24.77 -77.90
CA GLY A 43 11.33 24.64 -78.16
C GLY A 43 10.65 23.65 -77.19
N TRP A 44 9.32 23.70 -77.08
CA TRP A 44 8.56 22.68 -76.37
C TRP A 44 8.60 21.35 -77.15
N HIS A 45 9.70 20.63 -77.10
CA HIS A 45 9.71 19.21 -77.49
C HIS A 45 8.91 18.45 -76.43
N ARG A 46 7.67 18.08 -76.76
CA ARG A 46 6.95 17.04 -76.02
C ARG A 46 7.83 15.79 -76.06
N LEU A 47 8.49 15.50 -74.93
CA LEU A 47 9.25 14.26 -74.78
C LEU A 47 8.33 13.11 -75.20
N ASN A 48 8.79 12.28 -76.13
CA ASN A 48 8.06 11.07 -76.50
C ASN A 48 7.78 10.31 -75.19
N PRO A 49 6.53 9.87 -74.91
CA PRO A 49 6.19 9.18 -73.67
C PRO A 49 7.17 8.06 -73.31
N ASN A 50 7.73 7.36 -74.31
CA ASN A 50 8.75 6.34 -74.11
C ASN A 50 10.08 6.90 -73.59
N GLN A 51 10.53 8.06 -74.11
CA GLN A 51 11.75 8.73 -73.64
C GLN A 51 11.57 9.33 -72.23
N ALA A 52 10.37 9.86 -71.94
CA ALA A 52 10.02 10.32 -70.61
C ALA A 52 10.03 9.15 -69.60
N ALA A 53 9.42 8.02 -69.96
CA ALA A 53 9.43 6.80 -69.15
C ALA A 53 10.86 6.29 -68.88
N ILE A 54 11.73 6.23 -69.90
CA ILE A 54 13.14 5.85 -69.73
C ILE A 54 13.86 6.80 -68.76
N THR A 55 13.61 8.10 -68.85
CA THR A 55 14.22 9.10 -67.98
C THR A 55 13.78 8.92 -66.53
N ILE A 56 12.48 8.72 -66.29
CA ILE A 56 11.93 8.45 -64.96
C ILE A 56 12.49 7.15 -64.39
N GLN A 57 12.50 6.08 -65.18
CA GLN A 57 13.05 4.79 -64.78
C GLN A 57 14.54 4.88 -64.43
N LYS A 58 15.33 5.63 -65.21
CA LYS A 58 16.76 5.86 -64.93
C LYS A 58 16.97 6.59 -63.60
N VAL A 59 16.18 7.64 -63.35
CA VAL A 59 16.23 8.39 -62.08
C VAL A 59 15.84 7.49 -60.90
N TRP A 60 14.77 6.71 -61.05
CA TRP A 60 14.30 5.78 -60.02
C TRP A 60 15.31 4.67 -59.71
N LYS A 61 15.85 4.01 -60.74
CA LYS A 61 16.91 3.00 -60.58
C LYS A 61 18.15 3.60 -59.91
N GLY A 62 18.54 4.81 -60.29
CA GLY A 62 19.64 5.52 -59.66
C GLY A 62 19.37 5.87 -58.19
N TYR A 63 18.14 6.26 -57.84
CA TYR A 63 17.74 6.50 -56.46
C TYR A 63 17.80 5.21 -55.64
N LEU A 64 17.22 4.13 -56.15
CA LEU A 64 17.21 2.82 -55.50
C LEU A 64 18.63 2.31 -55.27
N GLN A 65 19.52 2.42 -56.27
CA GLN A 65 20.92 2.04 -56.13
C GLN A 65 21.62 2.88 -55.07
N ARG A 66 21.44 4.21 -55.06
CA ARG A 66 22.03 5.07 -54.04
C ARG A 66 21.54 4.73 -52.64
N LYS A 67 20.25 4.39 -52.50
CA LYS A 67 19.68 3.92 -51.23
C LYS A 67 20.30 2.60 -50.80
N HIS A 68 20.40 1.63 -51.72
CA HIS A 68 21.02 0.35 -51.46
C HIS A 68 22.48 0.50 -51.02
N THR A 69 23.28 1.24 -51.79
CA THR A 69 24.68 1.53 -51.45
C THR A 69 24.82 2.30 -50.14
N GLN A 70 23.86 3.18 -49.79
CA GLN A 70 23.85 3.83 -48.48
C GLN A 70 23.66 2.81 -47.35
N TYR A 71 22.73 1.87 -47.50
CA TYR A 71 22.51 0.80 -46.52
C TYR A 71 23.70 -0.14 -46.43
N GLU A 72 24.23 -0.62 -47.56
CA GLU A 72 25.43 -1.47 -47.59
C GLU A 72 26.62 -0.77 -46.95
N ARG A 73 26.83 0.51 -47.26
CA ARG A 73 27.89 1.30 -46.61
C ARG A 73 27.66 1.44 -45.11
N GLN A 74 26.43 1.64 -44.64
CA GLN A 74 26.13 1.69 -43.21
C GLN A 74 26.41 0.35 -42.53
N ALA A 75 25.92 -0.75 -43.11
CA ALA A 75 26.16 -2.10 -42.62
C ALA A 75 27.66 -2.45 -42.60
N GLU A 76 28.41 -2.07 -43.63
CA GLU A 76 29.87 -2.25 -43.68
C GLU A 76 30.57 -1.41 -42.60
N MET A 77 30.16 -0.16 -42.40
CA MET A 77 30.71 0.72 -41.37
C MET A 77 30.38 0.25 -39.95
N GLU A 78 29.22 -0.38 -39.75
CA GLU A 78 28.85 -1.10 -38.53
C GLU A 78 29.70 -2.37 -38.35
N PHE A 79 29.89 -3.15 -39.41
CA PHE A 79 30.69 -4.39 -39.40
C PHE A 79 32.16 -4.14 -39.09
N ILE A 80 32.77 -3.10 -39.69
CA ILE A 80 34.16 -2.70 -39.44
C ILE A 80 34.30 -1.95 -38.09
N GLY A 81 33.19 -1.58 -37.45
CA GLY A 81 33.19 -0.89 -36.15
C GLY A 81 33.50 0.60 -36.22
N MET A 82 33.37 1.21 -37.40
CA MET A 82 33.52 2.67 -37.60
C MET A 82 32.29 3.46 -37.15
N ILE A 83 31.13 2.79 -37.13
CA ILE A 83 29.89 3.29 -36.52
C ILE A 83 29.57 2.33 -35.36
N PRO A 84 29.40 2.83 -34.12
CA PRO A 84 28.96 1.96 -33.04
C PRO A 84 27.59 1.38 -33.41
N LEU A 85 27.44 0.05 -33.32
CA LEU A 85 26.14 -0.60 -33.37
C LEU A 85 25.20 0.19 -32.45
N PRO A 86 23.95 0.48 -32.85
CA PRO A 86 22.98 1.01 -31.91
C PRO A 86 23.02 0.09 -30.68
N GLY A 87 23.35 0.67 -29.53
CA GLY A 87 23.36 -0.07 -28.27
C GLY A 87 21.97 -0.67 -27.99
N PRO A 88 21.78 -1.38 -26.87
CA PRO A 88 20.56 -2.13 -26.57
C PRO A 88 19.34 -1.25 -26.26
N VAL A 89 18.95 -0.35 -27.17
CA VAL A 89 17.73 0.47 -27.12
C VAL A 89 16.48 -0.43 -27.22
N GLU A 90 16.60 -1.58 -27.88
CA GLU A 90 15.54 -2.60 -27.93
C GLU A 90 15.32 -3.31 -26.59
N HIS A 91 16.35 -3.48 -25.77
CA HIS A 91 16.18 -4.08 -24.44
C HIS A 91 15.53 -3.10 -23.46
N GLU A 92 15.82 -1.81 -23.55
CA GLU A 92 15.16 -0.79 -22.71
C GLU A 92 13.69 -0.64 -23.07
N SER A 93 13.34 -0.61 -24.37
CA SER A 93 11.94 -0.52 -24.81
C SER A 93 11.13 -1.76 -24.42
N VAL A 94 11.70 -2.96 -24.58
CA VAL A 94 11.05 -4.22 -24.14
C VAL A 94 10.98 -4.31 -22.61
N ALA A 95 11.99 -3.85 -21.88
CA ALA A 95 11.97 -3.82 -20.43
C ALA A 95 10.91 -2.84 -19.89
N ASN A 96 10.75 -1.69 -20.52
CA ASN A 96 9.73 -0.71 -20.17
C ASN A 96 8.33 -1.24 -20.45
N LEU A 97 8.11 -1.87 -21.62
CA LEU A 97 6.84 -2.54 -21.91
C LEU A 97 6.51 -3.63 -20.88
N ARG A 98 7.49 -4.44 -20.46
CA ARG A 98 7.30 -5.45 -19.41
C ARG A 98 7.02 -4.84 -18.02
N LYS A 99 7.56 -3.65 -17.72
CA LYS A 99 7.22 -2.92 -16.50
C LYS A 99 5.78 -2.42 -16.56
N ASP A 100 5.37 -1.86 -17.69
CA ASP A 100 4.01 -1.34 -17.87
C ASP A 100 2.97 -2.46 -17.78
N VAL A 101 3.20 -3.60 -18.45
CA VAL A 101 2.32 -4.78 -18.33
C VAL A 101 2.21 -5.27 -16.89
N ARG A 102 3.30 -5.28 -16.12
CA ARG A 102 3.27 -5.65 -14.69
C ARG A 102 2.47 -4.64 -13.87
N ARG A 103 2.62 -3.35 -14.15
CA ARG A 103 1.89 -2.28 -13.47
C ARG A 103 0.40 -2.34 -13.76
N PHE A 104 0.00 -2.54 -15.03
CA PHE A 104 -1.40 -2.73 -15.40
C PHE A 104 -2.01 -3.93 -14.70
N ARG A 105 -1.32 -5.09 -14.72
CA ARG A 105 -1.80 -6.28 -14.01
C ARG A 105 -1.95 -6.05 -12.51
N GLN A 106 -1.04 -5.29 -11.89
CA GLN A 106 -1.15 -4.96 -10.47
C GLN A 106 -2.38 -4.10 -10.17
N ILE A 107 -2.67 -3.11 -11.03
CA ILE A 107 -3.86 -2.26 -10.90
C ILE A 107 -5.13 -3.09 -11.07
N GLU A 108 -5.22 -3.93 -12.10
CA GLU A 108 -6.36 -4.82 -12.32
C GLU A 108 -6.62 -5.73 -11.11
N LYS A 109 -5.56 -6.31 -10.54
CA LYS A 109 -5.67 -7.18 -9.36
C LYS A 109 -6.06 -6.44 -8.09
N GLU A 110 -5.58 -5.21 -7.93
CA GLU A 110 -5.99 -4.34 -6.82
C GLU A 110 -7.48 -3.98 -6.96
N GLU A 111 -7.94 -3.59 -8.14
CA GLU A 111 -9.35 -3.29 -8.40
C GLU A 111 -10.25 -4.51 -8.16
N GLU A 112 -9.84 -5.69 -8.64
CA GLU A 112 -10.53 -6.95 -8.34
C GLU A 112 -10.63 -7.22 -6.84
N PHE A 113 -9.55 -6.96 -6.09
CA PHE A 113 -9.51 -7.15 -4.64
C PHE A 113 -10.41 -6.16 -3.90
N GLN A 114 -10.38 -4.88 -4.27
CA GLN A 114 -11.26 -3.85 -3.68
C GLN A 114 -12.74 -4.16 -3.93
N LEU A 115 -13.07 -4.61 -5.15
CA LEU A 115 -14.42 -5.08 -5.47
C LEU A 115 -14.81 -6.35 -4.70
N ALA A 116 -13.85 -7.24 -4.42
CA ALA A 116 -14.10 -8.41 -3.59
C ALA A 116 -14.35 -8.03 -2.13
N ILE A 117 -13.63 -7.04 -1.59
CA ILE A 117 -13.85 -6.54 -0.23
C ILE A 117 -15.29 -6.05 -0.07
N SER A 118 -15.77 -5.17 -0.97
CA SER A 118 -17.13 -4.64 -0.88
C SER A 118 -18.18 -5.74 -1.02
N LYS A 119 -18.06 -6.58 -2.05
CA LYS A 119 -19.00 -7.70 -2.28
C LYS A 119 -19.05 -8.67 -1.11
N THR A 120 -17.90 -9.00 -0.52
CA THR A 120 -17.86 -9.92 0.64
C THR A 120 -18.48 -9.29 1.88
N GLN A 121 -18.23 -8.00 2.13
CA GLN A 121 -18.84 -7.27 3.24
C GLN A 121 -20.36 -7.18 3.09
N ASP A 122 -20.86 -6.82 1.91
CA ASP A 122 -22.30 -6.73 1.64
C ASP A 122 -22.98 -8.10 1.80
N ALA A 123 -22.39 -9.15 1.21
CA ALA A 123 -22.92 -10.51 1.33
C ALA A 123 -22.94 -10.99 2.78
N LEU A 124 -21.90 -10.71 3.58
CA LEU A 124 -21.87 -11.06 5.00
C LEU A 124 -22.92 -10.28 5.80
N ARG A 125 -23.11 -9.00 5.52
CA ARG A 125 -24.12 -8.16 6.17
C ARG A 125 -25.53 -8.64 5.93
N GLU A 126 -25.83 -9.11 4.71
CA GLU A 126 -27.15 -9.63 4.37
C GLU A 126 -27.40 -11.04 4.91
N THR A 127 -26.41 -11.93 4.83
CA THR A 127 -26.58 -13.35 5.14
C THR A 127 -26.29 -13.72 6.60
N GLU A 128 -25.17 -13.24 7.16
CA GLU A 128 -24.70 -13.59 8.51
C GLU A 128 -25.03 -12.50 9.53
N GLY A 129 -25.20 -11.24 9.10
CA GLY A 129 -25.44 -10.09 9.98
C GLY A 129 -26.65 -10.24 10.93
N PRO A 130 -27.85 -10.57 10.44
CA PRO A 130 -29.03 -10.74 11.31
C PRO A 130 -28.85 -11.86 12.34
N ASP A 131 -28.29 -12.99 11.92
CA ASP A 131 -28.06 -14.16 12.77
C ASP A 131 -27.02 -13.85 13.87
N ILE A 132 -25.91 -13.19 13.51
CA ILE A 132 -24.90 -12.71 14.48
C ILE A 132 -25.55 -11.75 15.49
N LYS A 133 -26.36 -10.81 15.02
CA LYS A 133 -27.05 -9.83 15.88
C LYS A 133 -28.00 -10.51 16.86
N GLU A 134 -28.79 -11.46 16.40
CA GLU A 134 -29.73 -12.20 17.24
C GLU A 134 -29.00 -13.07 18.26
N LYS A 135 -27.96 -13.81 17.85
CA LYS A 135 -27.12 -14.60 18.75
C LYS A 135 -26.51 -13.75 19.86
N MET A 136 -25.93 -12.60 19.52
CA MET A 136 -25.35 -11.70 20.52
C MET A 136 -26.40 -11.16 21.49
N LYS A 137 -27.58 -10.77 20.98
CA LYS A 137 -28.70 -10.32 21.84
C LYS A 137 -29.15 -11.43 22.78
N GLU A 138 -29.31 -12.64 22.29
CA GLU A 138 -29.76 -13.78 23.07
C GLU A 138 -28.75 -14.10 24.19
N GLN A 139 -27.45 -14.12 23.87
CA GLN A 139 -26.39 -14.31 24.86
C GLN A 139 -26.43 -13.24 25.97
N ILE A 140 -26.65 -11.98 25.62
CA ILE A 140 -26.75 -10.89 26.60
C ILE A 140 -28.05 -10.97 27.41
N ARG A 141 -29.18 -11.32 26.79
CA ARG A 141 -30.45 -11.51 27.49
C ARG A 141 -30.37 -12.66 28.48
N GLN A 142 -29.78 -13.77 28.07
CA GLN A 142 -29.53 -14.91 28.93
C GLN A 142 -28.65 -14.51 30.13
N TRP A 143 -27.59 -13.74 29.88
CA TRP A 143 -26.76 -13.19 30.95
C TRP A 143 -27.54 -12.29 31.92
N PHE A 144 -28.43 -11.42 31.44
CA PHE A 144 -29.31 -10.62 32.31
C PHE A 144 -30.17 -11.49 33.22
N ILE A 145 -30.78 -12.54 32.67
CA ILE A 145 -31.67 -13.43 33.39
C ILE A 145 -30.90 -14.22 34.45
N GLU A 146 -29.74 -14.77 34.10
CA GLU A 146 -28.90 -15.54 35.01
C GLU A 146 -28.38 -14.67 36.17
N CYS A 147 -27.90 -13.46 35.88
CA CYS A 147 -27.47 -12.54 36.92
C CYS A 147 -28.61 -12.12 37.86
N HIS A 148 -29.80 -11.85 37.31
CA HIS A 148 -30.97 -11.52 38.12
C HIS A 148 -31.45 -12.71 38.96
N ALA A 149 -31.44 -13.94 38.41
CA ALA A 149 -31.82 -15.14 39.16
C ALA A 149 -30.89 -15.41 40.35
N LEU A 150 -29.60 -15.07 40.23
CA LEU A 150 -28.60 -15.28 41.27
C LEU A 150 -28.56 -14.15 42.32
N THR A 151 -28.65 -12.89 41.89
CA THR A 151 -28.47 -11.73 42.78
C THR A 151 -29.78 -11.04 43.18
N GLY A 152 -30.90 -11.35 42.50
CA GLY A 152 -32.20 -10.70 42.68
C GLY A 152 -32.29 -9.29 42.12
N ARG A 153 -31.27 -8.81 41.38
CA ARG A 153 -31.22 -7.51 40.70
C ARG A 153 -30.52 -7.63 39.36
N PHE A 154 -30.81 -6.73 38.43
CA PHE A 154 -30.13 -6.72 37.14
C PHE A 154 -28.66 -6.26 37.25
N PRO A 155 -27.72 -6.90 36.53
CA PRO A 155 -26.29 -6.58 36.58
C PRO A 155 -25.99 -5.22 35.92
N ASN A 156 -24.86 -4.59 36.24
CA ASN A 156 -24.40 -3.38 35.55
C ASN A 156 -23.74 -3.74 34.22
N TYR A 157 -24.20 -3.12 33.14
CA TYR A 157 -23.65 -3.34 31.81
C TYR A 157 -22.36 -2.53 31.60
N PRO A 158 -21.26 -3.11 31.09
CA PRO A 158 -20.03 -2.38 30.85
C PRO A 158 -20.17 -1.26 29.80
N ASP A 159 -19.48 -0.15 30.04
CA ASP A 159 -19.42 0.98 29.12
C ASP A 159 -18.62 0.66 27.85
N GLU A 160 -18.88 1.40 26.77
CA GLU A 160 -18.17 1.25 25.48
C GLU A 160 -16.65 1.43 25.61
N SER A 161 -16.23 2.32 26.51
CA SER A 161 -14.81 2.60 26.79
C SER A 161 -14.08 1.43 27.45
N LEU A 162 -14.81 0.53 28.12
CA LEU A 162 -14.30 -0.68 28.76
C LEU A 162 -14.47 -1.92 27.88
N GLY A 163 -14.94 -1.77 26.64
CA GLY A 163 -15.10 -2.87 25.69
C GLY A 163 -16.50 -3.51 25.67
N GLY A 164 -17.48 -2.97 26.41
CA GLY A 164 -18.88 -3.41 26.34
C GLY A 164 -19.08 -4.90 26.63
N SER A 165 -19.84 -5.59 25.77
CA SER A 165 -20.07 -7.04 25.90
C SER A 165 -18.82 -7.90 25.71
N ASN A 166 -17.74 -7.40 25.08
CA ASN A 166 -16.50 -8.16 24.98
C ASN A 166 -15.93 -8.52 26.35
N GLN A 167 -16.10 -7.65 27.35
CA GLN A 167 -15.61 -7.89 28.70
C GLN A 167 -16.43 -8.97 29.43
N ILE A 168 -17.68 -9.17 29.02
CA ILE A 168 -18.60 -10.16 29.59
C ILE A 168 -18.32 -11.54 28.99
N PHE A 169 -18.11 -11.60 27.66
CA PHE A 169 -17.99 -12.85 26.91
C PHE A 169 -16.57 -13.17 26.43
N SER A 170 -15.55 -12.41 26.85
CA SER A 170 -14.16 -12.87 26.74
C SER A 170 -14.02 -14.21 27.46
N ASP A 171 -13.24 -15.15 26.92
CA ASP A 171 -12.99 -16.47 27.49
C ASP A 171 -12.34 -16.37 28.90
N LYS A 172 -13.14 -16.04 29.91
CA LYS A 172 -12.74 -16.05 31.32
C LYS A 172 -12.96 -17.45 31.85
N THR A 173 -11.93 -17.98 32.51
CA THR A 173 -12.02 -19.26 33.21
C THR A 173 -13.16 -19.24 34.24
N PRO A 174 -13.91 -20.34 34.45
CA PRO A 174 -15.10 -20.38 35.31
C PRO A 174 -14.85 -19.98 36.78
N GLU A 175 -13.60 -19.93 37.24
CA GLU A 175 -13.20 -19.42 38.55
C GLU A 175 -13.23 -17.88 38.66
N GLN A 176 -12.92 -17.16 37.57
CA GLN A 176 -12.94 -15.69 37.55
C GLN A 176 -14.38 -15.15 37.57
N VAL A 177 -15.31 -15.85 36.91
CA VAL A 177 -16.74 -15.51 36.90
C VAL A 177 -17.34 -15.64 38.32
N LYS A 178 -16.91 -16.63 39.11
CA LYS A 178 -17.32 -16.79 40.51
C LYS A 178 -16.78 -15.68 41.41
N MET A 179 -15.51 -15.29 41.24
CA MET A 179 -14.90 -14.20 42.01
C MET A 179 -15.49 -12.82 41.68
N GLU A 180 -15.91 -12.56 40.44
CA GLU A 180 -16.59 -11.31 40.04
C GLU A 180 -18.05 -11.26 40.55
N LEU A 181 -18.76 -12.40 40.57
CA LEU A 181 -20.12 -12.50 41.12
C LEU A 181 -20.17 -12.37 42.66
N GLU A 182 -19.10 -12.76 43.37
CA GLU A 182 -19.01 -12.62 44.84
C GLU A 182 -18.62 -11.20 45.31
N ASN A 183 -18.12 -10.33 44.43
CA ASN A 183 -17.64 -8.99 44.80
C ASN A 183 -18.28 -7.79 44.07
N PRO A 184 -19.62 -7.63 44.05
CA PRO A 184 -20.21 -6.40 43.52
C PRO A 184 -20.12 -5.17 44.47
N VAL A 185 -19.57 -5.29 45.69
CA VAL A 185 -19.70 -4.24 46.74
C VAL A 185 -18.39 -3.50 47.12
N GLN A 186 -17.20 -3.84 46.62
CA GLN A 186 -15.95 -3.25 47.14
C GLN A 186 -14.94 -2.69 46.12
N GLU A 187 -15.38 -2.21 44.95
CA GLU A 187 -14.45 -1.54 44.02
C GLU A 187 -14.50 0.00 44.03
N SER A 188 -15.41 0.63 44.79
CA SER A 188 -15.51 2.09 44.86
C SER A 188 -14.77 2.76 46.04
N THR A 189 -14.12 2.01 46.94
CA THR A 189 -13.54 2.58 48.20
C THR A 189 -12.11 2.13 48.56
N LYS A 190 -11.28 1.67 47.62
CA LYS A 190 -9.87 1.28 47.89
C LYS A 190 -8.82 1.99 47.00
N LYS A 191 -8.93 3.32 46.86
CA LYS A 191 -7.89 4.14 46.22
C LYS A 191 -7.28 5.24 47.11
N GLU A 192 -7.65 5.33 48.38
CA GLU A 192 -6.93 6.10 49.39
C GLU A 192 -6.40 5.13 50.44
N ASP A 193 -5.26 5.42 51.06
CA ASP A 193 -4.53 4.61 52.06
C ASP A 193 -3.62 3.47 51.57
N LYS A 194 -2.59 3.81 50.78
CA LYS A 194 -1.28 3.14 50.88
C LYS A 194 -0.15 4.16 50.80
N ASN A 195 -0.08 5.02 51.82
CA ASN A 195 1.09 5.86 52.03
C ASN A 195 1.30 6.11 53.52
N LYS A 196 1.82 5.11 54.24
CA LYS A 196 2.59 5.19 55.51
C LYS A 196 2.70 3.79 56.13
N GLU A 197 3.89 3.20 56.04
CA GLU A 197 4.61 2.59 57.17
C GLU A 197 5.79 1.76 56.65
N LYS A 198 6.95 2.41 56.65
CA LYS A 198 8.24 1.77 56.91
C LYS A 198 8.64 2.22 58.31
N GLU A 199 8.77 1.31 59.27
CA GLU A 199 9.94 1.19 60.15
C GLU A 199 9.71 0.25 61.34
N LYS A 200 10.77 -0.52 61.66
CA LYS A 200 10.99 -1.43 62.82
C LYS A 200 10.30 -2.79 62.67
N GLU A 201 11.03 -3.89 62.42
CA GLU A 201 11.99 -4.44 63.36
C GLU A 201 13.13 -5.21 62.66
N LYS A 202 14.34 -5.08 63.22
CA LYS A 202 15.60 -5.58 62.68
C LYS A 202 16.32 -6.31 63.82
N LYS A 203 16.87 -7.50 63.51
CA LYS A 203 18.06 -8.18 64.11
C LYS A 203 17.82 -9.31 65.14
N LYS A 204 18.10 -10.55 64.69
CA LYS A 204 19.22 -11.45 65.08
C LYS A 204 19.02 -12.73 64.24
N ALA A 205 19.96 -13.33 63.51
CA ALA A 205 21.41 -13.40 63.69
C ALA A 205 22.15 -13.49 62.32
N LYS A 206 23.29 -12.80 62.25
CA LYS A 206 24.48 -13.19 61.46
C LYS A 206 24.90 -14.59 61.96
N GLU A 207 25.37 -15.50 61.13
CA GLU A 207 26.77 -15.52 60.70
C GLU A 207 26.96 -16.70 59.73
N ASP A 208 27.17 -16.42 58.44
CA ASP A 208 28.06 -17.22 57.59
C ASP A 208 28.36 -16.44 56.30
N LYS A 209 29.41 -15.62 56.40
CA LYS A 209 30.12 -15.06 55.25
C LYS A 209 31.35 -15.92 55.05
N THR A 210 31.46 -16.66 53.95
CA THR A 210 32.61 -16.62 53.02
C THR A 210 32.57 -17.77 52.02
N LYS A 211 32.14 -17.46 50.79
CA LYS A 211 32.69 -17.94 49.50
C LYS A 211 31.76 -17.47 48.39
N LYS A 212 31.87 -16.19 48.06
CA LYS A 212 31.31 -15.60 46.83
C LYS A 212 32.45 -14.92 46.10
N SER A 213 33.20 -15.73 45.37
CA SER A 213 34.11 -15.28 44.31
C SER A 213 34.04 -16.36 43.23
N GLU A 214 33.78 -15.91 41.99
CA GLU A 214 33.94 -16.66 40.74
C GLU A 214 32.76 -17.51 40.23
N ALA A 215 31.55 -16.93 40.18
CA ALA A 215 30.50 -17.39 39.24
C ALA A 215 29.60 -16.26 38.68
N ASP A 216 29.93 -14.98 38.91
CA ASP A 216 29.19 -13.81 38.42
C ASP A 216 29.91 -13.10 37.25
N THR A 217 30.52 -13.88 36.35
CA THR A 217 30.94 -13.44 35.01
C THR A 217 30.24 -14.22 33.90
N MET A 218 29.06 -14.78 34.18
CA MET A 218 28.14 -15.17 33.12
C MET A 218 27.46 -13.88 32.64
N LEU A 219 27.87 -13.38 31.48
CA LEU A 219 27.21 -12.26 30.79
C LEU A 219 25.69 -12.48 30.80
N LYS A 220 24.96 -11.81 31.68
CA LYS A 220 23.50 -11.71 31.59
C LYS A 220 23.20 -10.83 30.40
N ALA A 221 23.08 -11.46 29.23
CA ALA A 221 22.63 -10.79 28.03
C ALA A 221 21.30 -10.10 28.33
N LEU A 222 21.21 -8.81 28.01
CA LEU A 222 19.94 -8.09 28.11
C LEU A 222 18.90 -8.82 27.25
N PRO A 223 17.65 -8.96 27.72
CA PRO A 223 16.60 -9.61 26.94
C PRO A 223 16.49 -8.92 25.58
N SER A 224 16.66 -9.69 24.51
CA SER A 224 16.67 -9.16 23.16
C SER A 224 15.32 -8.53 22.84
N LYS A 225 15.35 -7.29 22.34
CA LYS A 225 14.16 -6.57 21.86
C LYS A 225 13.45 -7.31 20.71
N PHE A 226 14.15 -8.21 20.02
CA PHE A 226 13.64 -8.95 18.87
C PHE A 226 13.01 -10.29 19.24
N ILE A 227 13.32 -10.88 20.40
CA ILE A 227 12.74 -12.18 20.80
C ILE A 227 11.20 -12.11 20.88
N PRO A 228 10.57 -11.07 21.48
CA PRO A 228 9.11 -10.95 21.47
C PRO A 228 8.53 -10.86 20.05
N LEU A 229 9.20 -10.13 19.14
CA LEU A 229 8.77 -10.00 17.75
C LEU A 229 8.86 -11.33 17.00
N ILE A 230 9.97 -12.06 17.18
CA ILE A 230 10.18 -13.39 16.58
C ILE A 230 9.14 -14.38 17.12
N ASN A 231 8.89 -14.36 18.42
CA ASN A 231 7.89 -15.23 19.04
C ASN A 231 6.48 -14.90 18.51
N ALA A 232 6.13 -13.62 18.39
CA ALA A 232 4.85 -13.20 17.82
C ALA A 232 4.69 -13.68 16.38
N GLY A 233 5.71 -13.50 15.53
CA GLY A 233 5.69 -14.00 14.15
C GLY A 233 5.66 -15.52 14.05
N HIS A 234 6.33 -16.23 14.97
CA HIS A 234 6.29 -17.69 15.04
C HIS A 234 4.90 -18.22 15.43
N GLU A 235 4.24 -17.56 16.39
CA GLU A 235 2.87 -17.91 16.75
C GLU A 235 1.88 -17.59 15.62
N GLU A 236 2.04 -16.46 14.93
CA GLU A 236 1.27 -16.15 13.71
C GLU A 236 1.47 -17.23 12.64
N TYR A 237 2.71 -17.63 12.38
CA TYR A 237 3.01 -18.71 11.44
C TYR A 237 2.32 -20.02 11.83
N LYS A 238 2.45 -20.45 13.09
CA LYS A 238 1.83 -21.70 13.56
C LYS A 238 0.30 -21.67 13.43
N ASN A 239 -0.32 -20.56 13.80
CA ASN A 239 -1.78 -20.47 13.90
C ASN A 239 -2.43 -20.23 12.53
N VAL A 240 -1.80 -19.42 11.68
CA VAL A 240 -2.41 -18.95 10.42
C VAL A 240 -1.84 -19.66 9.20
N TRP A 241 -0.54 -19.94 9.17
CA TRP A 241 0.18 -20.32 7.94
C TRP A 241 0.58 -21.79 7.86
N LYS A 242 0.97 -22.42 8.97
CA LYS A 242 1.52 -23.79 9.04
C LYS A 242 0.62 -24.85 8.40
N ASN A 243 -0.69 -24.70 8.54
CA ASN A 243 -1.67 -25.70 8.07
C ASN A 243 -2.34 -25.30 6.74
N ARG A 244 -1.90 -24.22 6.08
CA ARG A 244 -2.45 -23.84 4.78
C ARG A 244 -1.88 -24.74 3.69
N PRO A 245 -2.72 -25.25 2.76
CA PRO A 245 -2.23 -26.05 1.64
C PRO A 245 -1.44 -25.14 0.70
N ASP A 246 -0.11 -25.31 0.69
CA ASP A 246 0.74 -24.60 -0.25
C ASP A 246 0.61 -25.24 -1.63
N ARG A 247 0.11 -24.47 -2.61
CA ARG A 247 0.02 -24.94 -3.98
C ARG A 247 1.36 -24.65 -4.65
N LEU A 248 1.88 -25.62 -5.40
CA LEU A 248 3.10 -25.44 -6.22
C LEU A 248 3.01 -24.23 -7.18
N TYR A 249 1.78 -23.83 -7.52
CA TYR A 249 1.47 -22.62 -8.26
C TYR A 249 0.40 -21.84 -7.48
N PRO A 250 0.78 -20.85 -6.66
CA PRO A 250 -0.17 -19.96 -5.99
C PRO A 250 -1.00 -19.20 -7.02
N ASP A 251 -2.31 -19.14 -6.79
CA ASP A 251 -3.18 -18.30 -7.61
C ASP A 251 -2.76 -16.83 -7.43
N GLN A 252 -2.67 -16.07 -8.52
CA GLN A 252 -2.33 -14.63 -8.47
C GLN A 252 -3.48 -13.77 -7.92
N SER A 253 -4.55 -14.41 -7.46
CA SER A 253 -5.73 -13.75 -6.89
C SER A 253 -5.64 -13.70 -5.36
N PHE A 254 -6.54 -12.94 -4.74
CA PHE A 254 -6.65 -12.89 -3.29
C PHE A 254 -7.18 -14.20 -2.69
N ASP A 255 -6.92 -14.44 -1.40
CA ASP A 255 -7.48 -15.57 -0.67
C ASP A 255 -8.90 -15.22 -0.17
N PRO A 256 -9.96 -15.82 -0.74
CA PRO A 256 -11.33 -15.49 -0.37
C PRO A 256 -11.68 -15.96 1.05
N LYS A 257 -11.01 -16.98 1.58
CA LYS A 257 -11.29 -17.49 2.93
C LYS A 257 -10.72 -16.55 3.99
N ALA A 258 -9.48 -16.10 3.79
CA ALA A 258 -8.85 -15.11 4.66
C ALA A 258 -9.63 -13.79 4.65
N LEU A 259 -9.99 -13.29 3.45
CA LEU A 259 -10.77 -12.07 3.32
C LEU A 259 -12.13 -12.18 4.03
N ARG A 260 -12.85 -13.29 3.83
CA ARG A 260 -14.15 -13.50 4.49
C ARG A 260 -14.01 -13.53 6.02
N ALA A 261 -12.99 -14.19 6.55
CA ALA A 261 -12.76 -14.27 8.00
C ALA A 261 -12.45 -12.90 8.60
N GLU A 262 -11.60 -12.10 7.93
CA GLU A 262 -11.28 -10.74 8.36
C GLU A 262 -12.51 -9.84 8.34
N LYS A 263 -13.26 -9.81 7.23
CA LYS A 263 -14.48 -9.00 7.10
C LYS A 263 -15.58 -9.43 8.06
N ARG A 264 -15.68 -10.73 8.37
CA ARG A 264 -16.61 -11.24 9.39
C ARG A 264 -16.26 -10.71 10.78
N ASN A 265 -14.98 -10.69 11.16
CA ASN A 265 -14.55 -10.14 12.44
C ASN A 265 -14.87 -8.64 12.56
N GLU A 266 -14.61 -7.86 11.51
CA GLU A 266 -14.97 -6.43 11.46
C GLU A 266 -16.49 -6.23 11.63
N LEU A 267 -17.29 -7.02 10.91
CA LEU A 267 -18.74 -6.98 10.98
C LEU A 267 -19.28 -7.39 12.35
N GLU A 268 -18.73 -8.43 12.96
CA GLU A 268 -19.07 -8.85 14.33
C GLU A 268 -18.79 -7.72 15.33
N GLN A 269 -17.68 -6.99 15.20
CA GLN A 269 -17.38 -5.84 16.06
C GLN A 269 -18.36 -4.67 15.84
N GLU A 270 -18.74 -4.38 14.60
CA GLU A 270 -19.71 -3.34 14.28
C GLU A 270 -21.09 -3.68 14.86
N ILE A 271 -21.56 -4.92 14.63
CA ILE A 271 -22.84 -5.41 15.16
C ILE A 271 -22.81 -5.41 16.69
N ARG A 272 -21.69 -5.81 17.30
CA ARG A 272 -21.55 -5.82 18.76
C ARG A 272 -21.79 -4.44 19.36
N LYS A 273 -21.21 -3.37 18.79
CA LYS A 273 -21.47 -2.00 19.25
C LYS A 273 -22.96 -1.64 19.17
N GLN A 274 -23.62 -2.00 18.07
CA GLN A 274 -25.06 -1.75 17.90
C GLN A 274 -25.91 -2.56 18.87
N VAL A 275 -25.55 -3.83 19.10
CA VAL A 275 -26.23 -4.72 20.04
C VAL A 275 -26.05 -4.20 21.46
N ASP A 276 -24.83 -3.86 21.87
CA ASP A 276 -24.51 -3.38 23.21
C ASP A 276 -25.35 -2.14 23.56
N GLU A 277 -25.47 -1.20 22.64
CA GLU A 277 -26.30 -0.01 22.87
C GLU A 277 -27.80 -0.34 23.00
N LEU A 278 -28.32 -1.24 22.15
CA LEU A 278 -29.69 -1.73 22.28
C LEU A 278 -29.90 -2.47 23.61
N MET A 279 -28.95 -3.30 24.03
CA MET A 279 -29.04 -4.08 25.25
C MET A 279 -28.93 -3.21 26.51
N ARG A 280 -28.19 -2.09 26.47
CA ARG A 280 -28.22 -1.08 27.55
C ARG A 280 -29.60 -0.47 27.70
N GLN A 281 -30.27 -0.16 26.60
CA GLN A 281 -31.63 0.39 26.63
C GLN A 281 -32.63 -0.65 27.13
N GLU A 282 -32.53 -1.91 26.67
CA GLU A 282 -33.35 -3.01 27.18
C GLU A 282 -33.14 -3.21 28.69
N LEU A 283 -31.90 -3.18 29.17
CA LEU A 283 -31.58 -3.31 30.59
C LEU A 283 -32.19 -2.18 31.44
N LYS A 284 -32.13 -0.94 30.96
CA LYS A 284 -32.80 0.21 31.62
C LYS A 284 -34.30 -0.04 31.75
N ASN A 285 -34.94 -0.50 30.66
CA ASN A 285 -36.36 -0.82 30.66
C ASN A 285 -36.70 -1.96 31.62
N LEU A 286 -35.86 -3.01 31.69
CA LEU A 286 -36.03 -4.13 32.60
C LEU A 286 -35.93 -3.72 34.07
N ARG A 287 -34.97 -2.86 34.42
CA ARG A 287 -34.83 -2.30 35.77
C ARG A 287 -36.04 -1.47 36.19
N LEU A 288 -36.57 -0.66 35.27
CA LEU A 288 -37.78 0.12 35.51
C LEU A 288 -39.01 -0.79 35.73
N ALA A 289 -39.18 -1.81 34.89
CA ALA A 289 -40.37 -2.67 34.89
C ALA A 289 -40.40 -3.68 36.04
N VAL A 290 -39.25 -4.26 36.40
CA VAL A 290 -39.16 -5.37 37.37
C VAL A 290 -38.67 -4.88 38.73
N ASP A 291 -37.52 -4.20 38.77
CA ASP A 291 -36.89 -3.75 40.03
C ASP A 291 -37.57 -2.48 40.59
N ARG A 292 -38.44 -1.83 39.80
CA ARG A 292 -39.07 -0.52 40.09
C ARG A 292 -38.05 0.56 40.48
N GLU A 293 -36.82 0.45 39.95
CA GLU A 293 -35.78 1.46 40.19
C GLU A 293 -36.00 2.67 39.27
N GLU A 294 -36.51 3.77 39.82
CA GLU A 294 -36.50 5.06 39.11
C GLU A 294 -35.06 5.58 38.98
N GLU A 295 -34.75 6.18 37.82
CA GLU A 295 -33.42 6.73 37.53
C GLU A 295 -32.97 7.68 38.65
N ARG A 296 -31.97 7.28 39.44
CA ARG A 296 -31.17 8.24 40.20
C ARG A 296 -30.17 8.87 39.22
N PRO A 297 -30.24 10.19 38.95
CA PRO A 297 -29.28 10.83 38.08
C PRO A 297 -27.87 10.69 38.69
N PHE A 298 -26.95 10.17 37.90
CA PHE A 298 -25.54 10.04 38.26
C PHE A 298 -24.96 11.45 38.42
N LYS A 299 -24.86 11.93 39.67
CA LYS A 299 -24.19 13.21 39.97
C LYS A 299 -22.69 13.01 39.75
N ALA A 300 -22.16 13.65 38.70
CA ALA A 300 -20.72 13.78 38.51
C ALA A 300 -20.08 14.37 39.79
N PRO A 301 -18.94 13.83 40.26
CA PRO A 301 -18.26 14.38 41.42
C PRO A 301 -17.77 15.79 41.08
N LYS A 302 -18.15 16.76 41.91
CA LYS A 302 -17.64 18.13 41.81
C LYS A 302 -16.12 18.08 41.97
N ALA A 303 -15.41 18.51 40.93
CA ALA A 303 -13.99 18.81 41.01
C ALA A 303 -13.76 19.83 42.14
N ARG A 304 -12.88 19.48 43.08
CA ARG A 304 -12.27 20.39 44.05
C ARG A 304 -10.83 20.62 43.62
#